data_AF-A0A8H3CYQ8-F1
#
_entry.id   AF-A0A8H3CYQ8-F1
#
_cell.length_a   1.000
_cell.length_b   1.000
_cell.length_c   1.000
_cell.angle_alpha   90.00
_cell.angle_beta   90.00
_cell.angle_gamma   90.00
#
_symmetry.space_group_name_H-M   'P 1'
#
loop_
_entity.id
_entity.type
_entity.pdbx_description
1 polymer ?
#
loop_
_entity_poly.entity_id
_entity_poly.type
_entity_poly.pdbx_seq_one_letter_code
_entity_poly.pdbx_strand_id
1 'polypeptide(L)'
;MSLPIHLFRKSSPRNLEISSSTGIDKYVAPYPSLPKIEPKEPGPPTHVAPSPSTSPTSPTTGPPSDLFKNLLSYPLFVPERTASDRWISVHEGVLRELKAPGNVYTGRSVPVNEHMDVSYAYRRLHAILNRNRVRSELFLQRRYEKPSDRERRLKSERHRRRFAAWIRKKVQLVSEIRRRG
;
A
#
# COMPACT_ATOMS: atom_id res chain seq x y z
N MET A 1 49.64 61.36 -10.50
CA MET A 1 49.67 60.17 -11.39
C MET A 1 48.31 59.50 -11.28
N SER A 2 47.53 59.62 -12.35
CA SER A 2 46.10 59.27 -12.42
C SER A 2 45.94 57.87 -13.00
N LEU A 3 45.27 56.96 -12.30
CA LEU A 3 44.95 55.62 -12.81
C LEU A 3 43.62 55.67 -13.58
N PRO A 4 43.55 55.18 -14.83
CA PRO A 4 42.30 55.16 -15.60
C PRO A 4 41.41 53.97 -15.23
N ILE A 5 40.15 54.29 -14.94
CA ILE A 5 39.02 53.36 -14.76
C ILE A 5 38.58 52.86 -16.14
N HIS A 6 38.74 51.57 -16.42
CA HIS A 6 38.15 50.95 -17.61
C HIS A 6 36.75 50.40 -17.29
N LEU A 7 35.77 51.05 -17.93
CA LEU A 7 34.38 50.67 -18.02
C LEU A 7 34.18 49.46 -18.96
N PHE A 8 33.42 48.48 -18.45
CA PHE A 8 32.32 47.77 -19.10
C PHE A 8 32.57 46.86 -20.34
N ARG A 9 32.25 45.57 -20.17
CA ARG A 9 31.47 44.81 -21.17
C ARG A 9 30.64 43.72 -20.49
N LYS A 10 29.33 43.95 -20.35
CA LYS A 10 28.33 42.93 -20.02
C LYS A 10 28.36 41.84 -21.10
N SER A 11 28.74 40.60 -20.75
CA SER A 11 28.47 39.44 -21.61
C SER A 11 27.03 38.99 -21.38
N SER A 12 26.22 39.06 -22.44
CA SER A 12 24.87 38.49 -22.50
C SER A 12 24.90 36.98 -22.20
N PRO A 13 23.93 36.41 -21.46
CA PRO A 13 23.88 34.97 -21.23
C PRO A 13 23.57 34.22 -22.54
N ARG A 14 24.39 33.22 -22.85
CA ARG A 14 24.11 32.25 -23.92
C ARG A 14 22.87 31.45 -23.54
N ASN A 15 21.84 31.51 -24.38
CA ASN A 15 20.70 30.60 -24.35
C ASN A 15 21.22 29.17 -24.53
N LEU A 16 21.13 28.35 -23.48
CA LEU A 16 21.28 26.91 -23.59
C LEU A 16 19.94 26.35 -24.05
N GLU A 17 19.82 26.09 -25.35
CA GLU A 17 18.73 25.28 -25.88
C GLU A 17 18.79 23.89 -25.26
N ILE A 18 17.79 23.57 -24.44
CA ILE A 18 17.61 22.24 -23.87
C ILE A 18 17.12 21.36 -25.03
N SER A 19 18.08 20.73 -25.71
CA SER A 19 17.84 19.61 -26.62
C SER A 19 17.04 18.54 -25.87
N SER A 20 15.85 18.22 -26.39
CA SER A 20 15.00 17.11 -25.94
C SER A 20 15.71 15.78 -26.25
N SER A 21 16.64 15.40 -25.37
CA SER A 21 17.32 14.12 -25.44
C SER A 21 16.44 13.03 -24.81
N THR A 22 15.76 12.30 -25.67
CA THR A 22 15.19 10.97 -25.42
C THR A 22 16.30 10.03 -24.95
N GLY A 23 16.40 9.77 -23.64
CA GLY A 23 17.52 9.01 -23.10
C GLY A 23 17.32 8.29 -21.77
N ILE A 24 16.09 8.20 -21.24
CA ILE A 24 15.84 7.61 -19.90
C ILE A 24 14.99 6.32 -19.96
N ASP A 25 14.49 5.91 -21.13
CA ASP A 25 13.57 4.76 -21.23
C ASP A 25 14.24 3.41 -21.56
N LYS A 26 15.57 3.27 -21.38
CA LYS A 26 16.27 2.02 -21.76
C LYS A 26 16.39 0.97 -20.65
N TYR A 27 15.99 1.27 -19.41
CA TYR A 27 16.16 0.35 -18.27
C TYR A 27 14.92 0.19 -17.38
N VAL A 28 13.72 0.49 -17.90
CA VAL A 28 12.48 -0.04 -17.30
C VAL A 28 12.30 -1.43 -17.89
N ALA A 29 12.65 -2.47 -17.12
CA ALA A 29 12.28 -3.82 -17.49
C ALA A 29 10.75 -3.85 -17.70
N PRO A 30 10.25 -4.23 -18.90
CA PRO A 30 8.83 -4.38 -19.09
C PRO A 30 8.35 -5.42 -18.08
N TYR A 31 7.32 -5.08 -17.30
CA TYR A 31 6.64 -6.05 -16.45
C TYR A 31 6.32 -7.28 -17.32
N PRO A 32 6.52 -8.52 -16.82
CA PRO A 32 6.08 -9.69 -17.56
C PRO A 32 4.62 -9.49 -17.89
N SER A 33 4.30 -9.44 -19.18
CA SER A 33 2.93 -9.30 -19.66
C SER A 33 2.10 -10.38 -18.99
N LEU A 34 1.05 -9.98 -18.26
CA LEU A 34 0.10 -10.91 -17.66
C LEU A 34 -0.37 -11.89 -18.75
N PRO A 35 -0.47 -13.20 -18.45
CA PRO A 35 -0.96 -14.17 -19.42
C PRO A 35 -2.30 -13.68 -19.95
N LYS A 36 -2.40 -13.58 -21.28
CA LYS A 36 -3.62 -13.17 -21.95
C LYS A 36 -4.67 -14.23 -21.65
N ILE A 37 -5.64 -13.90 -20.80
CA ILE A 37 -6.79 -14.77 -20.52
C ILE A 37 -7.63 -14.73 -21.79
N GLU A 38 -7.48 -15.74 -22.64
CA GLU A 38 -8.40 -15.96 -23.74
C GLU A 38 -9.80 -16.19 -23.14
N PRO A 39 -10.84 -15.47 -23.59
CA PRO A 39 -12.19 -15.72 -23.13
C PRO A 39 -12.59 -17.12 -23.59
N LYS A 40 -12.56 -18.08 -22.65
CA LYS A 40 -13.11 -19.41 -22.88
C LYS A 40 -14.61 -19.25 -23.06
N GLU A 41 -15.11 -19.56 -24.26
CA GLU A 41 -16.54 -19.52 -24.56
C GLU A 41 -17.33 -20.34 -23.52
N PRO A 42 -18.42 -19.80 -22.97
CA PRO A 42 -19.26 -20.56 -22.04
C PRO A 42 -20.00 -21.65 -22.83
N GLY A 43 -19.52 -22.89 -22.71
CA GLY A 43 -20.29 -24.07 -23.13
C GLY A 43 -21.61 -24.17 -22.35
N PRO A 44 -22.64 -24.83 -22.93
CA PRO A 44 -23.99 -24.84 -22.39
C PRO A 44 -24.07 -25.54 -21.00
N PRO A 45 -24.91 -25.05 -20.08
CA PRO A 45 -25.02 -25.59 -18.73
C PRO A 45 -25.65 -26.99 -18.75
N THR A 46 -24.87 -28.00 -18.36
CA THR A 46 -25.39 -29.34 -18.06
C THR A 46 -25.82 -29.37 -16.60
N HIS A 47 -27.12 -29.40 -16.32
CA HIS A 47 -27.66 -29.57 -14.97
C HIS A 47 -27.41 -31.00 -14.48
N VAL A 48 -26.59 -31.17 -13.45
CA VAL A 48 -26.46 -32.42 -12.69
C VAL A 48 -26.94 -32.16 -11.27
N ALA A 49 -28.10 -32.73 -10.93
CA ALA A 49 -28.67 -32.74 -9.60
C ALA A 49 -27.86 -33.61 -8.63
N PRO A 50 -27.84 -33.26 -7.34
CA PRO A 50 -28.17 -34.28 -6.35
C PRO A 50 -29.07 -33.76 -5.21
N SER A 51 -30.11 -34.54 -4.92
CA SER A 51 -30.95 -34.45 -3.71
C SER A 51 -30.15 -34.77 -2.44
N PRO A 52 -30.55 -34.22 -1.29
CA PRO A 52 -30.92 -35.14 -0.20
C PRO A 52 -32.19 -34.75 0.57
N SER A 53 -33.03 -35.75 0.81
CA SER A 53 -34.18 -35.71 1.71
C SER A 53 -33.74 -35.77 3.18
N THR A 54 -34.19 -34.84 4.01
CA THR A 54 -34.50 -35.11 5.42
C THR A 54 -35.48 -34.06 5.94
N SER A 55 -36.67 -34.51 6.36
CA SER A 55 -37.67 -33.72 7.07
C SER A 55 -37.40 -33.77 8.58
N PRO A 56 -37.70 -32.67 9.31
CA PRO A 56 -38.43 -32.83 10.56
C PRO A 56 -39.52 -31.76 10.79
N THR A 57 -40.74 -32.25 11.01
CA THR A 57 -41.80 -31.82 11.94
C THR A 57 -41.78 -30.41 12.55
N SER A 58 -42.81 -29.61 12.24
CA SER A 58 -43.33 -28.48 13.04
C SER A 58 -44.23 -29.02 14.18
N PRO A 59 -44.41 -28.33 15.34
CA PRO A 59 -45.32 -27.18 15.37
C PRO A 59 -45.00 -26.12 16.45
N THR A 60 -45.29 -24.84 16.19
CA THR A 60 -45.82 -23.89 17.21
C THR A 60 -46.39 -22.66 16.50
N THR A 61 -47.69 -22.46 16.71
CA THR A 61 -48.52 -21.35 16.24
C THR A 61 -48.10 -20.04 16.90
N GLY A 62 -47.64 -19.09 16.08
CA GLY A 62 -47.52 -17.67 16.41
C GLY A 62 -47.76 -16.86 15.14
N PRO A 63 -48.36 -15.66 15.21
CA PRO A 63 -48.58 -14.83 14.03
C PRO A 63 -47.22 -14.53 13.35
N PRO A 64 -47.11 -14.64 12.02
CA PRO A 64 -45.83 -14.47 11.34
C PRO A 64 -45.34 -13.05 11.54
N SER A 65 -44.28 -12.91 12.34
CA SER A 65 -43.55 -11.66 12.55
C SER A 65 -43.23 -11.01 11.21
N ASP A 66 -43.42 -9.69 11.13
CA ASP A 66 -43.17 -8.83 9.97
C ASP A 66 -41.71 -8.82 9.47
N LEU A 67 -40.86 -9.69 10.00
CA LEU A 67 -39.49 -9.93 9.56
C LEU A 67 -39.40 -10.45 8.12
N PHE A 68 -40.42 -11.17 7.62
CA PHE A 68 -40.42 -11.66 6.24
C PHE A 68 -41.03 -10.70 5.22
N LYS A 69 -41.80 -9.68 5.65
CA LYS A 69 -42.38 -8.71 4.72
C LYS A 69 -41.33 -7.75 4.16
N ASN A 70 -40.28 -7.48 4.94
CA ASN A 70 -39.14 -6.70 4.47
C ASN A 70 -38.18 -7.47 3.55
N LEU A 71 -38.36 -8.79 3.37
CA LEU A 71 -37.61 -9.57 2.38
C LEU A 71 -38.27 -9.57 1.00
N LEU A 72 -39.56 -9.23 0.91
CA LEU A 72 -40.33 -9.19 -0.33
C LEU A 72 -40.45 -7.76 -0.91
N SER A 73 -39.95 -6.76 -0.18
CA SER A 73 -39.85 -5.37 -0.66
C SER A 73 -38.45 -5.06 -1.20
N TYR A 74 -37.88 -5.99 -1.97
CA TYR A 74 -36.72 -5.72 -2.80
C TYR A 74 -37.11 -5.87 -4.27
N PRO A 75 -36.72 -4.95 -5.16
CA PRO A 75 -36.85 -5.22 -6.58
C PRO A 75 -36.11 -6.54 -6.90
N LEU A 76 -36.84 -7.51 -7.43
CA LEU A 76 -36.41 -8.88 -7.79
C LEU A 76 -35.40 -8.93 -8.95
N PHE A 77 -34.52 -7.95 -9.04
CA PHE A 77 -33.41 -7.92 -9.97
C PHE A 77 -32.33 -6.98 -9.42
N VAL A 78 -31.49 -7.49 -8.53
CA VAL A 78 -30.15 -6.93 -8.40
C VAL A 78 -29.42 -7.43 -9.65
N PRO A 79 -29.09 -6.57 -10.64
CA PRO A 79 -28.33 -7.04 -11.78
C PRO A 79 -27.09 -7.74 -11.24
N GLU A 80 -26.82 -8.95 -11.72
CA GLU A 80 -25.61 -9.72 -11.42
C GLU A 80 -24.42 -8.83 -11.76
N ARG A 81 -23.95 -8.04 -10.80
CA ARG A 81 -22.71 -7.29 -10.92
C ARG A 81 -21.63 -8.34 -10.94
N THR A 82 -20.97 -8.47 -12.08
CA THR A 82 -19.78 -9.29 -12.23
C THR A 82 -18.79 -8.92 -11.12
N ALA A 83 -18.00 -9.86 -10.62
CA ALA A 83 -17.02 -9.56 -9.57
C ALA A 83 -16.10 -8.37 -9.93
N SER A 84 -15.82 -8.19 -11.23
CA SER A 84 -15.14 -7.02 -11.79
C SER A 84 -15.86 -5.70 -11.49
N ASP A 85 -17.17 -5.64 -11.70
CA ASP A 85 -17.96 -4.41 -11.57
C ASP A 85 -18.10 -3.99 -10.11
N ARG A 86 -18.20 -4.98 -9.21
CA ARG A 86 -18.14 -4.74 -7.76
C ARG A 86 -16.78 -4.20 -7.35
N TRP A 87 -15.71 -4.80 -7.87
CA TRP A 87 -14.35 -4.34 -7.60
C TRP A 87 -14.12 -2.94 -8.16
N ILE A 88 -14.55 -2.62 -9.39
CA ILE A 88 -14.44 -1.30 -10.01
C ILE A 88 -15.21 -0.26 -9.17
N SER A 89 -16.45 -0.55 -8.79
CA SER A 89 -17.26 0.39 -8.00
C SER A 89 -16.65 0.68 -6.63
N VAL A 90 -16.10 -0.34 -5.95
CA VAL A 90 -15.39 -0.17 -4.67
C VAL A 90 -14.07 0.56 -4.89
N HIS A 91 -13.33 0.19 -5.93
CA HIS A 91 -12.05 0.79 -6.29
C HIS A 91 -12.19 2.28 -6.61
N GLU A 92 -13.19 2.66 -7.40
CA GLU A 92 -13.49 4.06 -7.70
C GLU A 92 -13.86 4.85 -6.44
N GLY A 93 -14.67 4.28 -5.54
CA GLY A 93 -14.99 4.91 -4.25
C GLY A 93 -13.74 5.15 -3.42
N VAL A 94 -12.88 4.13 -3.28
CA VAL A 94 -11.62 4.21 -2.54
C VAL A 94 -10.64 5.20 -3.18
N LEU A 95 -10.54 5.24 -4.51
CA LEU A 95 -9.68 6.19 -5.21
C LEU A 95 -10.17 7.64 -5.09
N ARG A 96 -11.48 7.89 -4.98
CA ARG A 96 -12.02 9.23 -4.73
C ARG A 96 -11.61 9.76 -3.36
N GLU A 97 -11.54 8.89 -2.36
CA GLU A 97 -11.15 9.24 -1.00
C GLU A 97 -9.62 9.33 -0.82
N LEU A 98 -8.86 8.48 -1.52
CA LEU A 98 -7.41 8.48 -1.44
C LEU A 98 -6.81 9.62 -2.26
N LYS A 99 -5.93 10.41 -1.62
CA LYS A 99 -5.10 11.36 -2.36
C LYS A 99 -4.20 10.61 -3.35
N ALA A 100 -4.12 11.11 -4.58
CA ALA A 100 -3.24 10.54 -5.61
C ALA A 100 -1.83 10.29 -5.05
N PRO A 101 -1.20 9.15 -5.41
CA PRO A 101 0.14 8.86 -4.93
C PRO A 101 1.06 10.00 -5.33
N GLY A 102 1.79 10.54 -4.36
CA GLY A 102 2.72 11.63 -4.62
C GLY A 102 3.94 11.16 -5.42
N ASN A 103 4.87 12.08 -5.67
CA ASN A 103 6.15 11.77 -6.31
C ASN A 103 7.01 10.79 -5.47
N VAL A 104 8.10 10.29 -6.06
CA VAL A 104 9.07 9.36 -5.42
C VAL A 104 9.61 9.88 -4.07
N TYR A 105 9.62 11.19 -3.86
CA TYR A 105 10.13 11.85 -2.67
C TYR A 105 9.08 12.12 -1.59
N THR A 106 7.80 11.86 -1.87
CA THR A 106 6.68 12.18 -0.96
C THR A 106 6.83 11.50 0.40
N GLY A 107 7.32 10.26 0.43
CA GLY A 107 7.57 9.50 1.66
C GLY A 107 8.88 9.84 2.39
N ARG A 108 9.68 10.79 1.88
CA ARG A 108 11.01 11.16 2.39
C ARG A 108 11.22 12.68 2.41
N SER A 109 10.16 13.46 2.28
CA SER A 109 10.16 14.92 2.34
C SER A 109 9.33 15.38 3.54
N VAL A 110 9.73 16.47 4.15
CA VAL A 110 9.00 17.14 5.23
C VAL A 110 8.97 18.62 4.87
N PRO A 111 7.78 19.22 4.63
CA PRO A 111 7.70 20.65 4.38
C PRO A 111 8.10 21.41 5.65
N VAL A 112 8.92 22.44 5.50
CA VAL A 112 9.27 23.35 6.61
C VAL A 112 8.30 24.52 6.54
N ASN A 113 7.52 24.70 7.62
CA ASN A 113 6.55 25.78 7.74
C ASN A 113 7.11 26.86 8.67
N GLU A 114 6.59 28.08 8.58
CA GLU A 114 7.02 29.21 9.44
C GLU A 114 6.86 28.92 10.94
N HIS A 115 5.88 28.09 11.31
CA HIS A 115 5.64 27.67 12.70
C HIS A 115 6.48 26.47 13.15
N MET A 116 7.34 25.91 12.29
CA MET A 116 8.10 24.70 12.58
C MET A 116 9.58 24.93 12.37
N ASP A 117 10.33 24.91 13.47
CA ASP A 117 11.79 25.00 13.42
C ASP A 117 12.39 23.93 12.51
N VAL A 118 13.42 24.33 11.75
CA VAL A 118 14.19 23.46 10.87
C VAL A 118 14.72 22.24 11.62
N SER A 119 15.18 22.43 12.86
CA SER A 119 15.65 21.36 13.75
C SER A 119 14.57 20.30 14.00
N TYR A 120 13.32 20.71 14.23
CA TYR A 120 12.22 19.79 14.41
C TYR A 120 11.87 19.06 13.11
N ALA A 121 11.89 19.78 11.98
CA ALA A 121 11.68 19.18 10.66
C ALA A 121 12.71 18.07 10.37
N TYR A 122 13.99 18.29 10.69
CA TYR A 122 15.04 17.27 10.57
C TYR A 122 14.82 16.06 11.47
N ARG A 123 14.40 16.25 12.73
CA ARG A 123 14.07 15.13 13.64
C ARG A 123 12.91 14.30 13.11
N ARG A 124 11.88 14.97 12.58
CA ARG A 124 10.72 14.33 11.95
C ARG A 124 11.14 13.54 10.71
N LEU A 125 11.95 14.14 9.84
CA LEU A 125 12.50 13.45 8.67
C LEU A 125 13.33 12.22 9.08
N HIS A 126 14.16 12.34 10.11
CA HIS A 126 14.95 11.23 10.62
C HIS A 126 14.07 10.07 11.13
N ALA A 127 12.98 10.37 11.85
CA ALA A 127 12.02 9.37 12.29
C ALA A 127 11.34 8.66 11.11
N ILE A 128 10.97 9.40 10.06
CA ILE A 128 10.37 8.85 8.83
C ILE A 128 11.34 7.89 8.14
N LEU A 129 12.59 8.31 7.93
CA LEU A 129 13.61 7.48 7.29
C LEU A 129 13.91 6.20 8.08
N ASN A 130 13.86 6.25 9.41
CA ASN A 130 14.04 5.09 10.28
C ASN A 130 12.85 4.12 10.22
N ARG A 131 11.62 4.66 10.23
CA ARG A 131 10.39 3.85 10.09
C ARG A 131 10.40 3.09 8.75
N ASN A 132 10.78 3.78 7.67
CA ASN A 132 10.88 3.23 6.33
C ASN A 132 12.15 2.38 6.11
N ARG A 133 13.02 2.25 7.13
CA ARG A 133 14.28 1.48 7.11
C ARG A 133 15.26 1.85 5.99
N VAL A 134 15.14 3.05 5.42
CA VAL A 134 15.93 3.51 4.26
C VAL A 134 17.43 3.40 4.54
N ARG A 135 17.88 3.85 5.71
CA ARG A 135 19.31 3.79 6.08
C ARG A 135 19.80 2.36 6.19
N SER A 136 19.06 1.51 6.90
CA SER A 136 19.42 0.09 7.08
C SER A 136 19.51 -0.64 5.76
N GLU A 137 18.58 -0.37 4.84
CA GLU A 137 18.58 -0.96 3.51
C GLU A 137 19.76 -0.49 2.68
N LEU A 138 20.05 0.83 2.69
CA LEU A 138 21.25 1.37 2.04
C LEU A 138 22.53 0.70 2.56
N PHE A 139 22.65 0.48 3.87
CA PHE A 139 23.81 -0.23 4.43
C PHE A 139 23.91 -1.69 4.00
N LEU A 140 22.78 -2.41 3.93
CA LEU A 140 22.75 -3.79 3.46
C LEU A 140 23.05 -3.91 1.96
N GLN A 141 22.61 -2.94 1.15
CA GLN A 141 22.80 -2.93 -0.29
C GLN A 141 24.20 -2.48 -0.73
N ARG A 142 25.03 -1.92 0.17
CA ARG A 142 26.41 -1.50 -0.16
C ARG A 142 27.27 -2.63 -0.71
N ARG A 143 26.98 -3.88 -0.33
CA ARG A 143 27.71 -5.07 -0.78
C ARG A 143 26.73 -6.17 -1.15
N TYR A 144 27.13 -7.04 -2.06
CA TYR A 144 26.37 -8.24 -2.37
C TYR A 144 26.31 -9.18 -1.16
N GLU A 145 25.11 -9.56 -0.75
CA GLU A 145 24.83 -10.61 0.22
C GLU A 145 24.37 -11.85 -0.54
N LYS A 146 25.03 -13.00 -0.31
CA LYS A 146 24.61 -14.28 -0.90
C LYS A 146 23.16 -14.59 -0.47
N PRO A 147 22.33 -15.20 -1.34
CA PRO A 147 20.92 -15.45 -1.04
C PRO A 147 20.71 -16.31 0.22
N SER A 148 21.53 -17.35 0.40
CA SER A 148 21.49 -18.22 1.59
C SER A 148 21.79 -17.46 2.89
N ASP A 149 22.78 -16.58 2.87
CA ASP A 149 23.13 -15.74 4.03
C ASP A 149 22.01 -14.74 4.34
N ARG A 150 21.41 -14.13 3.30
CA ARG A 150 20.23 -13.26 3.42
C ARG A 150 19.06 -13.96 4.07
N GLU A 151 18.76 -15.18 3.66
CA GLU A 151 17.68 -16.00 4.24
C GLU A 151 17.95 -16.34 5.70
N ARG A 152 19.18 -16.78 6.02
CA ARG A 152 19.62 -17.07 7.39
C ARG A 152 19.48 -15.84 8.28
N ARG A 153 19.94 -14.69 7.82
CA ARG A 153 19.78 -13.40 8.50
C ARG A 153 18.31 -13.09 8.73
N LEU A 154 17.47 -13.09 7.70
CA LEU A 154 16.04 -12.78 7.80
C LEU A 154 15.29 -13.74 8.73
N LYS A 155 15.61 -15.04 8.72
CA LYS A 155 15.06 -16.03 9.65
C LYS A 155 15.43 -15.69 11.08
N SER A 156 16.71 -15.41 11.34
CA SER A 156 17.19 -15.02 12.68
C SER A 156 16.55 -13.72 13.18
N GLU A 157 16.41 -12.71 12.31
CA GLU A 157 15.78 -11.45 12.65
C GLU A 157 14.29 -11.62 12.97
N ARG A 158 13.55 -12.38 12.14
CA ARG A 158 12.14 -12.70 12.40
C ARG A 158 11.97 -13.42 13.73
N HIS A 159 12.83 -14.39 14.03
CA HIS A 159 12.82 -15.10 15.31
C HIS A 159 13.05 -14.14 16.48
N ARG A 160 14.11 -13.32 16.46
CA ARG A 160 14.37 -12.32 17.52
C ARG A 160 13.22 -11.35 17.71
N ARG A 161 12.60 -10.87 16.62
CA ARG A 161 11.42 -9.98 16.68
C ARG A 161 10.22 -10.65 17.36
N ARG A 162 9.90 -11.89 16.97
CA ARG A 162 8.81 -12.68 17.56
C ARG A 162 9.07 -12.98 19.04
N PHE A 163 10.29 -13.40 19.36
CA PHE A 163 10.71 -13.67 20.73
C PHE A 163 10.59 -12.43 21.61
N ALA A 164 11.10 -11.28 21.16
CA ALA A 164 10.97 -10.03 21.90
C ALA A 164 9.50 -9.59 22.07
N ALA A 165 8.65 -9.77 21.05
CA ALA A 165 7.22 -9.49 21.17
C ALA A 165 6.54 -10.40 22.20
N TRP A 166 6.88 -11.69 22.21
CA TRP A 166 6.38 -12.65 23.18
C TRP A 166 6.83 -12.32 24.61
N ILE A 167 8.12 -12.01 24.81
CA ILE A 167 8.64 -11.56 26.12
C ILE A 167 7.88 -10.33 26.59
N ARG A 168 7.71 -9.30 25.74
CA ARG A 168 6.99 -8.09 26.12
C ARG A 168 5.58 -8.40 26.62
N LYS A 169 4.84 -9.28 25.93
CA LYS A 169 3.50 -9.71 26.36
C LYS A 169 3.52 -10.41 27.72
N LYS A 170 4.49 -11.30 27.95
CA LYS A 170 4.64 -12.00 29.23
C LYS A 170 5.01 -11.05 30.37
N VAL A 171 5.93 -10.12 30.14
CA VAL A 171 6.31 -9.09 31.12
C VAL A 171 5.15 -8.16 31.42
N GLN A 172 4.38 -7.75 30.40
CA GLN A 172 3.16 -6.96 30.59
C GLN A 172 2.13 -7.69 31.46
N LEU A 173 1.92 -8.99 31.22
CA LEU A 173 1.02 -9.80 32.04
C LEU A 173 1.49 -9.88 33.50
N VAL A 174 2.77 -10.14 33.74
CA VAL A 174 3.35 -10.19 35.10
C VAL A 174 3.22 -8.84 35.79
N SER A 175 3.50 -7.75 35.06
CA SER A 175 3.33 -6.38 35.57
C SER A 175 1.86 -6.08 35.92
N GLU A 176 0.92 -6.61 35.16
CA GLU A 176 -0.51 -6.43 35.42
C GLU A 176 -0.99 -7.25 36.62
N ILE A 177 -0.54 -8.50 36.77
CA ILE A 177 -0.80 -9.32 37.97
C ILE A 177 -0.26 -8.59 39.20
N ARG A 178 1.01 -8.18 39.18
CA ARG A 178 1.64 -7.43 40.28
C ARG A 178 0.92 -6.13 40.63
N ARG A 179 0.32 -5.46 39.65
CA ARG A 179 -0.47 -4.23 39.87
C ARG A 179 -1.81 -4.52 40.56
N ARG A 180 -2.39 -5.71 40.33
CA ARG A 180 -3.68 -6.10 40.90
C ARG A 180 -3.54 -6.62 42.34
N GLY A 181 -2.43 -7.27 42.69
CA GLY A 181 -2.15 -7.83 44.02
C GLY A 181 -1.52 -9.20 43.89
#